data_AF-A0A8K0UX46-F1
#
_entry.id   AF-A0A8K0UX46-F1
#
_cell.length_a   1.000
_cell.length_b   1.000
_cell.length_c   1.000
_cell.angle_alpha   90.00
_cell.angle_beta   90.00
_cell.angle_gamma   90.00
#
_symmetry.space_group_name_H-M   'P 1'
#
loop_
_entity.id
_entity.type
_entity.pdbx_description
1 polymer ?
#
loop_
_entity_poly.entity_id
_entity_poly.type
_entity_poly.pdbx_seq_one_letter_code
_entity_poly.pdbx_strand_id
1 'polypeptide(L)'
;MIEIEWDSHLDERTRRRHPYHRKNSTIHGWVTKIRGTITGNERIRSSGIEEMRRARSERRRRAKQSEERGQSSWRIFSIFRGTRVLKKPRHHHSRSIIVNDIRYGSRDHRGKRPFLHFPHRTHAPHHGHGTMFAGYVSRNKVKHATGIAMNLAAKEERERERRRRQRQRRKEGHHMRVDARGSRRR
;
A
#
# COMPACT_ATOMS: atom_id res chain seq x y z
N MET A 1 -5.71 40.99 -16.25
CA MET A 1 -4.81 40.45 -15.21
C MET A 1 -5.72 39.86 -14.14
N ILE A 2 -5.73 38.53 -13.96
CA ILE A 2 -6.66 37.87 -13.04
C ILE A 2 -5.95 37.71 -11.70
N GLU A 3 -6.25 38.59 -10.75
CA GLU A 3 -5.88 38.42 -9.34
C GLU A 3 -6.79 37.34 -8.74
N ILE A 4 -6.27 36.12 -8.59
CA ILE A 4 -6.94 35.08 -7.84
C ILE A 4 -6.69 35.35 -6.36
N GLU A 5 -7.53 36.19 -5.77
CA GLU A 5 -7.61 36.41 -4.33
C GLU A 5 -8.15 35.13 -3.69
N TRP A 6 -7.25 34.32 -3.13
CA TRP A 6 -7.65 33.18 -2.32
C TRP A 6 -8.03 33.72 -0.95
N ASP A 7 -9.33 33.88 -0.71
CA ASP A 7 -9.92 34.24 0.57
C ASP A 7 -9.38 33.35 1.70
N SER A 8 -8.31 33.80 2.36
CA SER A 8 -7.87 33.23 3.63
C SER A 8 -8.68 33.76 4.81
N HIS A 9 -9.72 34.56 4.54
CA HIS A 9 -10.46 35.35 5.52
C HIS A 9 -11.69 34.66 6.12
N LEU A 10 -11.95 33.39 5.76
CA LEU A 10 -13.19 32.71 6.10
C LEU A 10 -13.19 31.91 7.41
N ASP A 11 -12.17 32.03 8.29
CA ASP A 11 -12.13 31.17 9.50
C ASP A 11 -11.46 31.81 10.75
N GLU A 12 -11.59 33.13 10.96
CA GLU A 12 -11.11 33.73 12.23
C GLU A 12 -12.01 33.35 13.43
N ARG A 13 -13.30 33.06 13.20
CA ARG A 13 -14.26 32.66 14.27
C ARG A 13 -14.18 31.18 14.66
N THR A 14 -13.76 30.28 13.77
CA THR A 14 -13.62 28.84 14.04
C THR A 14 -12.28 28.46 14.66
N ARG A 15 -11.25 29.32 14.56
CA ARG A 15 -9.92 29.12 15.18
C ARG A 15 -9.92 28.95 16.70
N ARG A 16 -10.94 29.45 17.41
CA ARG A 16 -10.95 29.44 18.88
C ARG A 16 -11.34 28.11 19.50
N ARG A 17 -11.94 27.17 18.76
CA ARG A 17 -12.50 25.94 19.36
C ARG A 17 -11.80 24.63 18.98
N HIS A 18 -10.87 24.65 18.03
CA HIS A 18 -9.98 23.52 17.81
C HIS A 18 -8.56 24.02 17.55
N PRO A 19 -7.60 23.76 18.44
CA PRO A 19 -6.20 23.79 18.06
C PRO A 19 -5.97 22.57 17.17
N TYR A 20 -6.46 22.64 15.93
CA TYR A 20 -5.90 21.87 14.83
C TYR A 20 -4.50 22.45 14.63
N HIS A 21 -3.62 22.04 15.55
CA HIS A 21 -2.19 22.20 15.50
C HIS A 21 -1.82 21.93 14.05
N ARG A 22 -1.47 22.96 13.29
CA ARG A 22 -1.12 22.83 11.87
C ARG A 22 0.01 21.82 11.83
N LYS A 23 -0.32 20.56 11.50
CA LYS A 23 0.66 19.49 11.46
C LYS A 23 1.56 19.87 10.30
N ASN A 24 2.82 20.15 10.60
CA ASN A 24 3.83 20.50 9.62
C ASN A 24 3.81 19.45 8.49
N SER A 25 3.20 19.80 7.36
CA SER A 25 2.90 18.87 6.28
C SER A 25 3.88 19.13 5.15
N THR A 26 4.67 18.11 4.81
CA THR A 26 5.58 18.23 3.65
C THR A 26 4.81 18.48 2.36
N ILE A 27 3.58 17.98 2.25
CA ILE A 27 2.72 18.17 1.09
C ILE A 27 2.27 19.64 1.03
N HIS A 28 1.82 20.22 2.16
CA HIS A 28 1.41 21.62 2.18
C HIS A 28 2.57 22.55 1.81
N GLY A 29 3.74 22.37 2.43
CA GLY A 29 4.91 23.17 2.11
C GLY A 29 5.38 23.03 0.65
N TRP A 30 5.22 21.86 0.05
CA TRP A 30 5.53 21.64 -1.38
C TRP A 30 4.54 22.37 -2.30
N VAL A 31 3.23 22.30 -2.02
CA VAL A 31 2.19 23.02 -2.77
C VAL A 31 2.41 24.54 -2.65
N THR A 32 2.66 25.04 -1.45
CA THR A 32 2.94 26.46 -1.18
C THR A 32 4.20 26.92 -1.94
N LYS A 33 5.25 26.10 -1.97
CA LYS A 33 6.46 26.39 -2.75
C LYS A 33 6.15 26.54 -4.26
N ILE A 34 5.39 25.59 -4.83
CA ILE A 34 5.01 25.64 -6.24
C ILE A 34 4.18 26.89 -6.54
N ARG A 35 3.20 27.20 -5.67
CA ARG A 35 2.38 28.40 -5.82
C ARG A 35 3.24 29.66 -5.86
N GLY A 36 4.15 29.83 -4.90
CA GLY A 36 5.06 30.98 -4.88
C GLY A 36 5.99 31.03 -6.11
N THR A 37 6.37 29.87 -6.65
CA THR A 37 7.19 29.80 -7.87
C THR A 37 6.40 30.22 -9.11
N ILE A 38 5.16 29.76 -9.24
CA ILE A 38 4.27 30.11 -10.37
C ILE A 38 3.88 31.59 -10.31
N THR A 39 3.59 32.13 -9.13
CA THR A 39 3.20 33.55 -8.98
C THR A 39 4.40 34.50 -8.87
N GLY A 40 5.65 34.00 -8.95
CA GLY A 40 6.85 34.82 -8.75
C GLY A 40 6.98 35.45 -7.35
N ASN A 41 6.24 34.95 -6.36
CA ASN A 41 6.23 35.50 -5.01
C ASN A 41 7.18 34.71 -4.08
N GLU A 42 8.37 35.25 -3.87
CA GLU A 42 9.43 34.60 -3.08
C GLU A 42 9.06 34.43 -1.60
N ARG A 43 8.20 35.30 -1.05
CA ARG A 43 7.74 35.17 0.33
C ARG A 43 6.88 33.91 0.52
N ILE A 44 6.01 33.61 -0.43
CA ILE A 44 5.20 32.38 -0.41
C ILE A 44 6.10 31.16 -0.61
N ARG A 45 7.06 31.24 -1.55
CA ARG A 45 7.99 30.15 -1.83
C ARG A 45 8.85 29.79 -0.61
N SER A 46 9.42 30.79 0.05
CA SER A 46 10.27 30.62 1.23
C SER A 46 9.49 30.06 2.42
N SER A 47 8.25 30.52 2.64
CA SER A 47 7.33 29.96 3.65
C SER A 47 7.10 28.45 3.47
N GLY A 48 6.83 28.00 2.23
CA GLY A 48 6.66 26.57 1.94
C GLY A 48 7.93 25.74 2.17
N ILE A 49 9.10 26.30 1.89
CA ILE A 49 10.39 25.66 2.17
C ILE A 49 10.62 25.52 3.67
N GLU A 50 10.31 26.56 4.44
CA GLU A 50 10.47 26.57 5.89
C GLU A 50 9.55 25.54 6.55
N GLU A 51 8.30 25.43 6.10
CA GLU A 51 7.38 24.39 6.56
C GLU A 51 7.91 22.98 6.31
N MET A 52 8.46 22.72 5.11
CA MET A 52 9.08 21.42 4.82
C MET A 52 10.28 21.14 5.71
N ARG A 53 11.09 22.15 6.05
CA ARG A 53 12.22 22.01 6.99
C ARG A 53 11.73 21.66 8.40
N ARG A 54 10.69 22.35 8.89
CA ARG A 54 10.06 22.05 10.19
C ARG A 54 9.46 20.64 10.24
N ALA A 55 8.78 20.21 9.16
CA ALA A 55 8.26 18.85 9.06
C ALA A 55 9.38 17.78 9.11
N ARG A 56 10.52 18.05 8.47
CA ARG A 56 11.68 17.13 8.50
C ARG A 56 12.35 17.08 9.87
N SER A 57 12.51 18.22 10.55
CA SER A 57 13.10 18.25 11.90
C SER A 57 12.23 17.50 12.91
N GLU A 58 10.91 17.63 12.82
CA GLU A 58 9.99 16.87 13.67
C GLU A 58 10.08 15.36 13.44
N ARG A 59 10.17 14.90 12.18
CA ARG A 59 10.37 13.47 11.88
C ARG A 59 11.68 12.96 12.46
N ARG A 60 12.77 13.74 12.35
CA ARG A 60 14.06 13.39 12.96
C ARG A 60 13.96 13.31 14.48
N ARG A 61 13.27 14.26 15.12
CA ARG A 61 13.05 14.23 16.57
C ARG A 61 12.25 13.00 17.00
N ARG A 62 11.18 12.67 16.27
CA ARG A 62 10.37 11.47 16.54
C ARG A 62 11.16 10.18 16.32
N ALA A 63 12.02 10.13 15.31
CA ALA A 63 12.90 9.00 15.06
C ALA A 63 13.88 8.77 16.23
N LYS A 64 14.54 9.84 16.70
CA LYS A 64 15.41 9.76 17.90
C LYS A 64 14.65 9.35 19.15
N GLN A 65 13.47 9.92 19.40
CA GLN A 65 12.62 9.52 20.52
C GLN A 65 12.17 8.05 20.43
N SER A 66 11.95 7.52 19.21
CA SER A 66 11.65 6.10 19.03
C SER A 66 12.87 5.20 19.21
N GLU A 67 14.09 5.69 18.96
CA GLU A 67 15.34 4.97 19.26
C GLU A 67 15.59 4.93 20.78
N GLU A 68 15.43 6.05 21.48
CA GLU A 68 15.58 6.15 22.94
C GLU A 68 14.52 5.33 23.69
N ARG A 69 13.27 5.30 23.21
CA ARG A 69 12.21 4.43 23.74
C ARG A 69 12.31 2.98 23.23
N GLY A 70 13.21 2.71 22.28
CA GLY A 70 13.38 1.44 21.59
C GLY A 70 14.14 0.37 22.37
N GLN A 71 14.67 0.69 23.55
CA GLN A 71 15.40 -0.30 24.37
C GLN A 71 14.51 -1.14 25.30
N SER A 72 13.21 -0.82 25.47
CA SER A 72 12.32 -1.60 26.35
C SER A 72 11.09 -2.24 25.68
N SER A 73 10.77 -1.93 24.42
CA SER A 73 9.49 -2.36 23.80
C SER A 73 9.61 -3.27 22.55
N TRP A 74 10.83 -3.59 22.09
CA TRP A 74 11.05 -4.52 20.95
C TRP A 74 11.44 -5.95 21.37
N ARG A 75 11.16 -6.37 22.60
CA ARG A 75 11.34 -7.76 23.08
C ARG A 75 10.35 -8.78 22.49
N ILE A 76 9.47 -8.38 21.56
CA ILE A 76 8.47 -9.28 20.94
C ILE A 76 8.88 -9.80 19.54
N PHE A 77 10.03 -9.38 18.99
CA PHE A 77 10.52 -9.89 17.69
C PHE A 77 11.87 -10.62 17.75
N SER A 78 12.30 -11.09 18.92
CA SER A 78 13.52 -11.91 19.10
C SER A 78 13.23 -13.43 19.14
N ILE A 79 12.48 -13.98 18.18
CA ILE A 79 12.23 -15.44 18.09
C ILE A 79 13.09 -16.16 17.02
N PHE A 80 13.93 -15.49 16.23
CA PHE A 80 14.75 -16.21 15.22
C PHE A 80 16.23 -15.82 15.22
N ARG A 81 16.89 -16.06 16.36
CA ARG A 81 18.30 -16.48 16.41
C ARG A 81 18.40 -17.63 17.41
N GLY A 82 18.35 -18.86 16.90
CA GLY A 82 18.43 -20.05 17.74
C GLY A 82 18.31 -21.33 16.92
N THR A 83 19.42 -21.75 16.33
CA THR A 83 19.66 -23.10 15.84
C THR A 83 19.34 -24.14 16.91
N ARG A 84 18.15 -24.75 16.88
CA ARG A 84 17.92 -26.12 17.41
C ARG A 84 16.87 -26.84 16.56
N VAL A 85 17.30 -27.99 16.06
CA VAL A 85 16.55 -29.07 15.46
C VAL A 85 15.33 -29.41 16.31
N LEU A 86 14.11 -29.19 15.83
CA LEU A 86 12.89 -29.77 16.42
C LEU A 86 11.89 -30.10 15.31
N LYS A 87 11.40 -31.33 15.39
CA LYS A 87 10.59 -32.08 14.42
C LYS A 87 9.30 -31.33 14.07
N LYS A 88 8.98 -31.21 12.77
CA LYS A 88 7.66 -30.76 12.28
C LYS A 88 6.57 -31.72 12.80
N PRO A 89 5.49 -31.21 13.45
CA PRO A 89 4.29 -32.02 13.63
C PRO A 89 3.61 -32.22 12.26
N ARG A 90 3.35 -33.49 11.93
CA ARG A 90 2.55 -33.87 10.76
C ARG A 90 1.11 -33.40 10.99
N HIS A 91 0.64 -32.46 10.18
CA HIS A 91 -0.78 -32.15 10.09
C HIS A 91 -1.50 -33.31 9.40
N HIS A 92 -2.43 -33.93 10.14
CA HIS A 92 -3.37 -34.90 9.60
C HIS A 92 -4.25 -34.26 8.53
N HIS A 93 -4.42 -34.96 7.40
CA HIS A 93 -5.43 -34.68 6.40
C HIS A 93 -6.83 -34.77 7.01
N SER A 94 -7.48 -33.64 7.27
CA SER A 94 -8.95 -33.60 7.35
C SER A 94 -9.50 -33.21 5.98
N ARG A 95 -10.24 -34.15 5.39
CA ARG A 95 -11.12 -33.95 4.24
C ARG A 95 -12.04 -32.75 4.52
N SER A 96 -11.93 -31.69 3.73
CA SER A 96 -12.95 -30.64 3.70
C SER A 96 -14.16 -31.14 2.92
N ILE A 97 -15.20 -31.56 3.64
CA ILE A 97 -16.54 -31.76 3.07
C ILE A 97 -17.08 -30.38 2.71
N ILE A 98 -17.33 -30.16 1.41
CA ILE A 98 -18.00 -28.97 0.91
C ILE A 98 -19.48 -29.14 1.27
N VAL A 99 -19.93 -28.46 2.33
CA VAL A 99 -21.35 -28.28 2.60
C VAL A 99 -21.76 -26.94 2.01
N ASN A 100 -22.44 -26.98 0.87
CA ASN A 100 -23.18 -25.85 0.34
C ASN A 100 -24.45 -25.67 1.18
N ASP A 101 -24.41 -24.80 2.18
CA ASP A 101 -25.65 -24.31 2.82
C ASP A 101 -25.83 -22.84 2.44
N ILE A 102 -26.61 -22.63 1.38
CA ILE A 102 -27.14 -21.34 0.97
C ILE A 102 -28.33 -21.08 1.89
N ARG A 103 -28.10 -20.41 3.04
CA ARG A 103 -29.18 -19.81 3.83
C ARG A 103 -28.89 -18.35 4.09
N TYR A 104 -29.65 -17.52 3.36
CA TYR A 104 -29.96 -16.15 3.71
C TYR A 104 -30.53 -16.11 5.14
N GLY A 105 -29.84 -15.41 6.07
CA GLY A 105 -30.29 -15.36 7.47
C GLY A 105 -29.41 -14.50 8.38
N SER A 106 -29.55 -13.17 8.22
CA SER A 106 -29.41 -12.10 9.23
C SER A 106 -28.93 -12.45 10.65
N ARG A 107 -27.85 -11.80 11.14
CA ARG A 107 -27.89 -10.76 12.22
C ARG A 107 -26.50 -10.49 12.82
N ASP A 108 -26.21 -9.20 12.98
CA ASP A 108 -25.28 -8.61 13.95
C ASP A 108 -23.77 -8.84 13.82
N HIS A 109 -23.18 -8.25 12.77
CA HIS A 109 -21.80 -7.76 12.83
C HIS A 109 -21.75 -6.25 12.57
N ARG A 110 -22.13 -5.46 13.57
CA ARG A 110 -21.98 -3.99 13.55
C ARG A 110 -20.48 -3.64 13.56
N GLY A 111 -19.97 -3.12 12.44
CA GLY A 111 -18.81 -2.22 12.42
C GLY A 111 -17.55 -2.71 11.70
N LYS A 112 -17.42 -3.98 11.32
CA LYS A 112 -16.33 -4.43 10.44
C LYS A 112 -16.83 -4.40 9.01
N ARG A 113 -16.41 -3.36 8.27
CA ARG A 113 -16.61 -3.28 6.81
C ARG A 113 -16.34 -4.67 6.21
N PRO A 114 -17.19 -5.20 5.31
CA PRO A 114 -16.85 -6.39 4.57
C PRO A 114 -15.63 -6.04 3.73
N PHE A 115 -14.44 -6.33 4.26
CA PHE A 115 -13.24 -6.35 3.45
C PHE A 115 -13.55 -7.38 2.38
N LEU A 116 -13.72 -6.93 1.14
CA LEU A 116 -13.86 -7.78 -0.04
C LEU A 116 -12.80 -8.87 0.07
N HIS A 117 -13.22 -10.04 0.54
CA HIS A 117 -12.34 -11.19 0.67
C HIS A 117 -12.20 -11.64 -0.77
N PHE A 118 -11.05 -11.37 -1.38
CA PHE A 118 -10.75 -11.87 -2.71
C PHE A 118 -10.14 -13.26 -2.51
N PRO A 119 -10.92 -14.36 -2.60
CA PRO A 119 -10.43 -15.73 -2.38
C PRO A 119 -9.33 -16.16 -3.37
N HIS A 120 -9.01 -15.31 -4.34
CA HIS A 120 -8.01 -15.56 -5.37
C HIS A 120 -6.91 -14.49 -5.36
N ARG A 121 -6.32 -14.21 -4.20
CA ARG A 121 -4.96 -13.66 -4.21
C ARG A 121 -4.01 -14.82 -4.49
N THR A 122 -3.81 -15.12 -5.78
CA THR A 122 -2.68 -15.92 -6.24
C THR A 122 -1.44 -15.46 -5.46
N HIS A 123 -0.79 -16.39 -4.75
CA HIS A 123 0.43 -16.10 -4.00
C HIS A 123 1.35 -15.25 -4.88
N ALA A 124 1.77 -14.09 -4.39
CA ALA A 124 2.64 -13.22 -5.16
C ALA A 124 3.89 -14.04 -5.55
N PRO A 125 4.20 -14.17 -6.84
CA PRO A 125 5.33 -14.98 -7.26
C PRO A 125 6.58 -14.44 -6.56
N HIS A 126 7.36 -15.34 -5.95
CA HIS A 126 8.54 -14.98 -5.17
C HIS A 126 9.47 -14.10 -6.03
N HIS A 127 9.56 -12.81 -5.68
CA HIS A 127 10.39 -11.88 -6.42
C HIS A 127 11.85 -12.12 -6.10
N GLY A 128 12.67 -12.30 -7.14
CA GLY A 128 14.12 -12.51 -7.04
C GLY A 128 14.89 -11.31 -6.49
N HIS A 129 14.22 -10.23 -6.10
CA HIS A 129 14.84 -8.99 -5.61
C HIS A 129 15.75 -9.23 -4.39
N GLY A 130 15.30 -10.03 -3.41
CA GLY A 130 16.11 -10.37 -2.24
C GLY A 130 17.35 -11.19 -2.62
N THR A 131 17.17 -12.18 -3.50
CA THR A 131 18.26 -13.04 -4.00
C THR A 131 19.29 -12.24 -4.81
N MET A 132 18.81 -11.33 -5.66
CA MET A 132 19.63 -10.43 -6.47
C MET A 132 20.45 -9.49 -5.58
N PHE A 133 19.79 -8.82 -4.63
CA PHE A 133 20.45 -7.90 -3.69
C PHE A 133 21.48 -8.63 -2.82
N ALA A 134 21.15 -9.82 -2.32
CA ALA A 134 22.08 -10.65 -1.57
C ALA A 134 23.30 -11.04 -2.42
N GLY A 135 23.11 -11.36 -3.71
CA GLY A 135 24.19 -11.60 -4.66
C GLY A 135 25.09 -10.39 -4.86
N TYR A 136 24.51 -9.19 -4.97
CA TYR A 136 25.25 -7.95 -5.10
C TYR A 136 26.11 -7.64 -3.86
N VAL A 137 25.51 -7.68 -2.66
CA VAL A 137 26.21 -7.40 -1.40
C VAL A 137 27.33 -8.42 -1.14
N SER A 138 27.08 -9.70 -1.43
CA SER A 138 28.08 -10.76 -1.26
C SER A 138 29.10 -10.86 -2.40
N ARG A 139 29.01 -9.99 -3.42
CA ARG A 139 29.77 -10.08 -4.69
C ARG A 139 29.70 -11.46 -5.36
N ASN A 140 28.66 -12.24 -5.06
CA ASN A 140 28.44 -13.57 -5.62
C ASN A 140 27.64 -13.45 -6.92
N LYS A 141 28.35 -13.59 -8.05
CA LYS A 141 27.78 -13.50 -9.40
C LYS A 141 26.67 -14.52 -9.67
N VAL A 142 26.81 -15.73 -9.13
CA VAL A 142 25.81 -16.81 -9.31
C VAL A 142 24.49 -16.42 -8.66
N LYS A 143 24.52 -16.00 -7.39
CA LYS A 143 23.31 -15.54 -6.68
C LYS A 143 22.64 -14.34 -7.35
N HIS A 144 23.45 -13.41 -7.85
CA HIS A 144 22.94 -12.25 -8.58
C HIS A 144 22.22 -12.67 -9.88
N ALA A 145 22.83 -13.54 -10.68
CA ALA A 145 22.23 -14.09 -11.89
C ALA A 145 20.94 -14.88 -11.60
N THR A 146 20.92 -15.67 -10.52
CA THR A 146 19.70 -16.37 -10.07
C THR A 146 18.58 -15.38 -9.75
N GLY A 147 18.88 -14.28 -9.05
CA GLY A 147 17.89 -13.25 -8.76
C GLY A 147 17.33 -12.57 -10.02
N ILE A 148 18.17 -12.33 -11.03
CA ILE A 148 17.73 -11.82 -12.33
C ILE A 148 16.80 -12.83 -13.03
N ALA A 149 17.19 -14.11 -13.08
CA ALA A 149 16.39 -15.15 -13.70
C ALA A 149 15.00 -15.30 -13.04
N MET A 150 14.95 -15.25 -11.71
CA MET A 150 13.68 -15.24 -10.95
C MET A 150 12.80 -14.04 -11.30
N ASN A 151 13.40 -12.84 -11.47
CA ASN A 151 12.65 -11.65 -11.85
C ASN A 151 12.08 -11.73 -13.28
N LEU A 152 12.84 -12.32 -14.21
CA LEU A 152 12.39 -12.55 -15.58
C LEU A 152 11.23 -13.56 -15.61
N ALA A 153 11.37 -14.70 -14.94
CA ALA A 153 10.31 -15.70 -14.82
C ALA A 153 9.03 -15.10 -14.20
N ALA A 154 9.16 -14.34 -13.11
CA ALA A 154 8.03 -13.67 -12.47
C ALA A 154 7.39 -12.56 -13.35
N LYS A 155 8.16 -11.93 -14.24
CA LYS A 155 7.62 -10.96 -15.22
C LYS A 155 6.82 -11.70 -16.30
N GLU A 156 7.35 -12.79 -16.82
CA GLU A 156 6.70 -13.61 -17.83
C GLU A 156 5.40 -14.22 -17.31
N GLU A 157 5.39 -14.77 -16.09
CA GLU A 157 4.18 -15.30 -15.45
C GLU A 157 3.10 -14.23 -15.30
N ARG A 158 3.47 -13.01 -14.86
CA ARG A 158 2.55 -11.87 -14.78
C ARG A 158 1.96 -11.51 -16.15
N GLU A 159 2.75 -11.61 -17.21
CA GLU A 159 2.26 -11.37 -18.57
C GLU A 159 1.29 -12.46 -19.03
N ARG A 160 1.62 -13.74 -18.79
CA ARG A 160 0.71 -14.86 -19.08
C ARG A 160 -0.61 -14.71 -18.32
N GLU A 161 -0.56 -14.33 -17.05
CA GLU A 161 -1.76 -14.09 -16.23
C GLU A 161 -2.59 -12.90 -16.75
N ARG A 162 -1.95 -11.80 -17.17
CA ARG A 162 -2.66 -10.68 -17.83
C ARG A 162 -3.38 -11.14 -19.10
N ARG A 163 -2.72 -11.95 -19.94
CA ARG A 163 -3.32 -12.50 -21.16
C ARG A 163 -4.51 -13.42 -20.83
N ARG A 164 -4.41 -14.26 -19.79
CA ARG A 164 -5.53 -15.10 -19.31
C ARG A 164 -6.73 -14.26 -18.90
N ARG A 165 -6.52 -13.25 -18.05
CA ARG A 165 -7.59 -12.34 -17.60
C ARG A 165 -8.21 -11.56 -18.75
N GLN A 166 -7.41 -11.12 -19.73
CA GLN A 166 -7.93 -10.41 -20.89
C GLN A 166 -8.81 -11.33 -21.76
N ARG A 167 -8.42 -12.59 -21.98
CA ARG A 167 -9.24 -13.59 -22.67
C ARG A 167 -10.53 -13.86 -21.91
N GLN A 168 -10.46 -14.01 -20.60
CA GLN A 168 -11.62 -14.22 -19.75
C GLN A 168 -12.60 -13.05 -19.84
N ARG A 169 -12.13 -11.81 -19.69
CA ARG A 169 -12.96 -10.60 -19.84
C ARG A 169 -13.61 -10.49 -21.22
N ARG A 170 -12.90 -10.90 -22.29
CA ARG A 170 -13.47 -10.94 -23.65
C ARG A 170 -14.61 -11.96 -23.76
N LYS A 171 -14.44 -13.15 -23.17
CA LYS A 171 -15.49 -14.19 -23.14
C LYS A 171 -16.69 -13.72 -22.31
N GLU A 172 -16.47 -13.22 -21.09
CA GLU A 172 -17.52 -12.67 -20.23
C GLU A 172 -18.27 -11.54 -20.92
N GLY A 173 -17.55 -10.60 -21.55
CA GLY A 173 -18.15 -9.52 -22.34
C GLY A 173 -18.90 -9.99 -23.58
N HIS A 174 -18.56 -11.14 -24.15
CA HIS A 174 -19.35 -11.77 -25.21
C HIS A 174 -20.65 -12.37 -24.65
N HIS A 175 -20.57 -13.14 -23.57
CA HIS A 175 -21.73 -13.71 -22.89
C HIS A 175 -22.74 -12.63 -22.48
N MET A 176 -22.29 -11.55 -21.82
CA MET A 176 -23.17 -10.43 -21.45
C MET A 176 -23.89 -9.80 -22.65
N ARG A 177 -23.23 -9.71 -23.82
CA ARG A 177 -23.86 -9.16 -25.04
C ARG A 177 -24.90 -10.10 -25.63
N VAL A 178 -24.69 -11.41 -25.55
CA VAL A 178 -25.66 -12.42 -26.00
C VAL A 178 -26.88 -12.41 -25.08
N ASP A 179 -26.66 -12.42 -23.76
CA ASP A 179 -27.73 -12.41 -22.76
C ASP A 179 -28.60 -11.16 -22.88
N ALA A 180 -27.98 -9.99 -23.06
CA ALA A 180 -28.69 -8.71 -23.24
C ALA A 180 -29.53 -8.65 -24.54
N ARG A 181 -29.18 -9.44 -25.57
CA ARG A 181 -29.99 -9.55 -26.80
C ARG A 181 -31.19 -10.48 -26.59
N GLY A 182 -31.00 -11.56 -25.82
CA GLY A 182 -32.06 -12.49 -25.47
C GLY A 182 -33.15 -11.86 -24.59
N SER A 183 -32.77 -10.97 -23.66
CA SER A 183 -33.72 -10.32 -22.77
C SER A 183 -34.64 -9.28 -23.43
N ARG A 184 -34.25 -8.72 -24.59
CA ARG A 184 -35.08 -7.74 -25.34
C ARG A 184 -36.22 -8.36 -26.15
N ARG A 185 -36.25 -9.69 -26.29
CA ARG A 185 -37.26 -10.41 -27.10
C ARG A 185 -38.41 -10.99 -26.26
N ARG A 186 -38.41 -10.79 -24.95
CA ARG A 186 -39.52 -11.12 -24.04
C ARG A 186 -40.19 -9.83 -23.59
#